data_AF-A0A6H9LAI9-F1
#
_entry.id   AF-A0A6H9LAI9-F1
#
_cell.length_a   1.000
_cell.length_b   1.000
_cell.length_c   1.000
_cell.angle_alpha   90.00
_cell.angle_beta   90.00
_cell.angle_gamma   90.00
#
_symmetry.space_group_name_H-M   'P 1'
#
loop_
_entity.id
_entity.type
_entity.pdbx_description
1 polymer ?
#
loop_
_entity_poly.entity_id
_entity_poly.type
_entity_poly.pdbx_seq_one_letter_code
_entity_poly.pdbx_strand_id
1 'polypeptide(L)'
;MTPEEIFNKLKDKFGESKILSVHNNESAEVDICDPFINIEPLAMTEVAKFLKNDSELAFDQCCCISGVDLGDDLQAVYHLYSFNQKHKICLKATTNRENPAIGTTALTWGISGWLERETYDMFGIIFKNHPDHRRILLEEDWEGYPLRKDYEFPRYWRGMEVTPEEDYGTD
;
A
#
# COMPACT_ATOMS: atom_id res chain seq x y z
N MET A 1 -16.57 -3.65 -14.96
CA MET A 1 -15.78 -2.84 -15.90
C MET A 1 -14.41 -3.45 -16.04
N THR A 2 -13.74 -3.21 -17.17
CA THR A 2 -12.34 -3.56 -17.35
C THR A 2 -11.44 -2.57 -16.58
N PRO A 3 -10.21 -2.96 -16.22
CA PRO A 3 -9.27 -2.02 -15.58
C PRO A 3 -8.97 -0.78 -16.44
N GLU A 4 -9.01 -0.90 -17.78
CA GLU A 4 -8.84 0.23 -18.71
C GLU A 4 -9.98 1.23 -18.64
N GLU A 5 -11.22 0.75 -18.58
CA GLU A 5 -12.40 1.60 -18.40
C GLU A 5 -12.31 2.39 -17.08
N ILE A 6 -11.89 1.71 -16.01
CA ILE A 6 -11.67 2.34 -14.70
C ILE A 6 -10.55 3.39 -14.79
N PHE A 7 -9.43 3.06 -15.43
CA PHE A 7 -8.32 3.98 -15.63
C PHE A 7 -8.74 5.22 -16.42
N ASN A 8 -9.43 5.05 -17.55
CA ASN A 8 -9.91 6.17 -18.37
C ASN A 8 -10.87 7.06 -17.58
N LYS A 9 -11.80 6.47 -16.83
CA LYS A 9 -12.72 7.23 -15.98
C LYS A 9 -12.01 8.02 -14.88
N LEU A 10 -10.97 7.44 -14.28
CA LEU A 10 -10.14 8.15 -13.30
C LEU A 10 -9.33 9.27 -13.95
N LYS A 11 -8.76 9.00 -15.12
CA LYS A 11 -7.96 9.95 -15.90
C LYS A 11 -8.77 11.16 -16.34
N ASP A 12 -10.00 10.95 -16.81
CA ASP A 12 -10.91 12.02 -17.20
C ASP A 12 -11.29 12.94 -16.03
N LYS A 13 -11.36 12.38 -14.82
CA LYS A 13 -11.76 13.13 -13.63
C LYS A 13 -10.62 13.86 -12.92
N PHE A 14 -9.47 13.20 -12.77
CA PHE A 14 -8.34 13.68 -11.97
C PHE A 14 -7.15 14.17 -12.80
N GLY A 15 -7.12 13.84 -14.10
CA GLY A 15 -6.06 14.20 -15.02
C GLY A 15 -4.82 13.29 -14.92
N GLU A 16 -3.94 13.43 -15.92
CA GLU A 16 -2.68 12.67 -16.04
C GLU A 16 -1.69 12.91 -14.92
N SER A 17 -1.78 14.05 -14.23
CA SER A 17 -0.89 14.36 -13.10
C SER A 17 -1.09 13.46 -11.89
N LYS A 18 -2.28 12.88 -11.73
CA LYS A 18 -2.67 12.08 -10.55
C LYS A 18 -2.79 10.60 -10.85
N ILE A 19 -3.11 10.25 -12.10
CA ILE A 19 -3.29 8.88 -12.57
C ILE A 19 -2.18 8.60 -13.58
N LEU A 20 -1.15 7.87 -13.14
CA LEU A 20 0.13 7.80 -13.82
C LEU A 20 0.17 6.75 -14.93
N SER A 21 -0.25 5.52 -14.62
CA SER A 21 -0.31 4.43 -15.59
C SER A 21 -1.25 3.31 -15.15
N VAL A 22 -1.65 2.49 -16.11
CA VAL A 22 -2.39 1.24 -15.89
C VAL A 22 -1.56 0.08 -16.44
N HIS A 23 -1.58 -1.03 -15.73
CA HIS A 23 -1.00 -2.28 -16.16
C HIS A 23 -2.08 -3.36 -16.22
N ASN A 24 -2.25 -3.93 -17.41
CA ASN A 24 -3.18 -5.02 -17.69
C ASN A 24 -2.41 -6.29 -17.99
N ASN A 25 -3.05 -7.44 -17.77
CA ASN A 25 -2.45 -8.75 -17.98
C ASN A 25 -2.52 -9.26 -19.42
N GLU A 26 -2.87 -8.41 -20.39
CA GLU A 26 -3.14 -8.84 -21.77
C GLU A 26 -1.93 -9.47 -22.47
N SER A 27 -0.71 -9.34 -21.91
CA SER A 27 0.53 -9.83 -22.51
C SER A 27 1.13 -11.07 -21.86
N ALA A 28 0.50 -11.67 -20.84
CA ALA A 28 1.04 -12.83 -20.16
C ALA A 28 0.25 -14.11 -20.51
N GLU A 29 0.94 -15.15 -20.99
CA GLU A 29 0.36 -16.50 -21.21
C GLU A 29 -0.22 -17.13 -19.92
N VAL A 30 0.07 -16.52 -18.77
CA VAL A 30 -0.44 -16.88 -17.45
C VAL A 30 -0.89 -15.60 -16.75
N ASP A 31 -2.07 -15.64 -16.13
CA ASP A 31 -2.66 -14.52 -15.38
C ASP A 31 -1.98 -14.42 -13.99
N ILE A 32 -0.72 -13.97 -13.95
CA ILE A 32 0.12 -14.07 -12.72
C ILE A 32 -0.09 -12.90 -11.75
N CYS A 33 -0.57 -11.73 -12.23
CA CYS A 33 -0.65 -10.52 -11.41
C CYS A 33 -2.04 -9.90 -11.52
N ASP A 34 -2.60 -9.29 -10.48
CA ASP A 34 -3.84 -8.53 -10.63
C ASP A 34 -3.57 -7.19 -11.36
N PRO A 35 -4.49 -6.72 -12.22
CA PRO A 35 -4.33 -5.44 -12.91
C PRO A 35 -4.26 -4.30 -11.89
N PHE A 36 -3.38 -3.33 -12.16
CA PHE A 36 -3.12 -2.24 -11.23
C PHE A 36 -3.01 -0.88 -11.89
N ILE A 37 -3.37 0.16 -11.12
CA ILE A 37 -3.24 1.56 -11.51
C ILE A 37 -2.25 2.24 -10.57
N ASN A 38 -1.25 2.89 -11.16
CA ASN A 38 -0.33 3.75 -10.41
C ASN A 38 -0.96 5.12 -10.21
N ILE A 39 -1.01 5.56 -8.97
CA ILE A 39 -1.61 6.81 -8.53
C ILE A 39 -0.52 7.65 -7.87
N GLU A 40 -0.60 8.96 -8.08
CA GLU A 40 0.22 9.93 -7.35
C GLU A 40 -0.07 9.79 -5.83
N PRO A 41 0.97 9.64 -4.98
CA PRO A 41 0.80 9.34 -3.56
C PRO A 41 -0.19 10.20 -2.78
N LEU A 42 -0.18 11.51 -2.99
CA LEU A 42 -1.03 12.44 -2.24
C LEU A 42 -2.48 12.47 -2.77
N ALA A 43 -2.68 12.12 -4.04
CA ALA A 43 -4.00 11.96 -4.66
C ALA A 43 -4.76 10.69 -4.20
N MET A 44 -4.11 9.78 -3.46
CA MET A 44 -4.74 8.54 -3.00
C MET A 44 -6.05 8.77 -2.24
N THR A 45 -6.12 9.78 -1.36
CA THR A 45 -7.34 10.06 -0.57
C THR A 45 -8.54 10.44 -1.43
N GLU A 46 -8.36 11.31 -2.42
CA GLU A 46 -9.45 11.76 -3.30
C GLU A 46 -9.88 10.68 -4.28
N VAL A 47 -8.93 9.90 -4.80
CA VAL A 47 -9.21 8.77 -5.69
C VAL A 47 -9.97 7.68 -4.94
N ALA A 48 -9.55 7.32 -3.73
CA ALA A 48 -10.25 6.36 -2.89
C ALA A 48 -11.71 6.78 -2.62
N LYS A 49 -11.94 8.05 -2.27
CA LYS A 49 -13.29 8.59 -2.07
C LYS A 49 -14.15 8.49 -3.33
N PHE A 50 -13.58 8.74 -4.50
CA PHE A 50 -14.32 8.61 -5.75
C PHE A 50 -14.64 7.16 -6.08
N LEU A 51 -13.65 6.26 -5.98
CA LEU A 51 -13.81 4.83 -6.27
C LEU A 51 -14.89 4.18 -5.41
N LYS A 52 -15.00 4.57 -4.14
CA LYS A 52 -16.03 4.07 -3.23
C LYS A 52 -17.43 4.64 -3.53
N ASN A 53 -17.53 5.94 -3.83
CA ASN A 53 -18.81 6.64 -3.91
C ASN A 53 -19.46 6.64 -5.31
N ASP A 54 -18.70 6.42 -6.37
CA ASP A 54 -19.25 6.32 -7.73
C ASP A 54 -20.07 5.03 -7.88
N SER A 55 -21.30 5.14 -8.37
CA SER A 55 -22.23 4.00 -8.44
C SER A 55 -21.81 2.94 -9.46
N GLU A 56 -21.07 3.32 -10.50
CA GLU A 56 -20.58 2.37 -11.50
C GLU A 56 -19.32 1.64 -11.02
N LEU A 57 -18.47 2.29 -10.21
CA LEU A 57 -17.26 1.70 -9.64
C LEU A 57 -17.54 0.92 -8.35
N ALA A 58 -18.22 1.57 -7.40
CA ALA A 58 -18.72 1.02 -6.14
C ALA A 58 -17.71 0.12 -5.39
N PHE A 59 -16.46 0.55 -5.25
CA PHE A 59 -15.44 -0.20 -4.50
C PHE A 59 -15.69 -0.10 -2.99
N ASP A 60 -16.51 -1.01 -2.48
CA ASP A 60 -16.98 -1.04 -1.10
C ASP A 60 -16.02 -1.77 -0.16
N GLN A 61 -15.13 -2.62 -0.69
CA GLN A 61 -14.16 -3.39 0.08
C GLN A 61 -12.71 -3.04 -0.26
N CYS A 62 -11.93 -2.71 0.78
CA CYS A 62 -10.47 -2.76 0.74
C CYS A 62 -10.03 -4.07 1.41
N CYS A 63 -9.45 -4.98 0.63
CA CYS A 63 -9.09 -6.32 1.09
C CYS A 63 -7.76 -6.32 1.85
N CYS A 64 -6.79 -5.55 1.36
CA CYS A 64 -5.44 -5.51 1.91
C CYS A 64 -4.75 -4.20 1.50
N ILE A 65 -3.84 -3.73 2.36
CA ILE A 65 -2.86 -2.67 2.05
C ILE A 65 -1.50 -3.24 2.43
N SER A 66 -0.61 -3.35 1.45
CA SER A 66 0.73 -3.90 1.64
C SER A 66 1.79 -2.87 1.30
N GLY A 67 2.83 -2.78 2.13
CA GLY A 67 4.05 -2.06 1.78
C GLY A 67 5.00 -2.92 0.94
N VAL A 68 5.73 -2.28 0.03
CA VAL A 68 6.78 -2.89 -0.78
C VAL A 68 7.98 -1.96 -0.80
N ASP A 69 9.15 -2.50 -0.48
CA ASP A 69 10.42 -1.80 -0.60
C ASP A 69 11.04 -2.08 -1.99
N LEU A 70 11.15 -1.06 -2.82
CA LEU A 70 11.72 -1.15 -4.17
C LEU A 70 13.23 -0.85 -4.21
N GLY A 71 13.87 -0.60 -3.07
CA GLY A 71 15.23 -0.08 -3.00
C GLY A 71 15.19 1.42 -2.78
N ASP A 72 15.18 2.20 -3.85
CA ASP A 72 15.20 3.68 -3.75
C ASP A 72 13.86 4.28 -3.32
N ASP A 73 12.77 3.58 -3.60
CA ASP A 73 11.41 4.01 -3.31
C ASP A 73 10.65 3.01 -2.43
N LEU A 74 9.58 3.49 -1.80
CA LEU A 74 8.60 2.67 -1.09
C LEU A 74 7.26 2.73 -1.81
N GLN A 75 6.53 1.62 -1.80
CA GLN A 75 5.23 1.54 -2.47
C GLN A 75 4.18 0.98 -1.50
N ALA A 76 2.99 1.58 -1.50
CA ALA A 76 1.80 0.98 -0.90
C ALA A 76 0.89 0.43 -1.99
N VAL A 77 0.43 -0.81 -1.82
CA VAL A 77 -0.45 -1.52 -2.74
C VAL A 77 -1.78 -1.77 -2.07
N TYR A 78 -2.87 -1.28 -2.67
CA TYR A 78 -4.23 -1.41 -2.18
C TYR A 78 -4.97 -2.41 -3.05
N HIS A 79 -5.47 -3.48 -2.45
CA HIS A 79 -6.31 -4.46 -3.14
C HIS A 79 -7.78 -4.11 -2.89
N LEU A 80 -8.50 -3.74 -3.95
CA LEU A 80 -9.89 -3.29 -3.88
C LEU A 80 -10.83 -4.26 -4.59
N TYR A 81 -12.01 -4.43 -4.01
CA TYR A 81 -13.08 -5.25 -4.57
C TYR A 81 -14.41 -4.49 -4.50
N SER A 82 -15.22 -4.64 -5.55
CA SER A 82 -16.62 -4.20 -5.55
C SER A 82 -17.54 -5.41 -5.53
N PHE A 83 -18.36 -5.56 -4.50
CA PHE A 83 -19.35 -6.64 -4.46
C PHE A 83 -20.51 -6.41 -5.43
N ASN A 84 -20.94 -5.16 -5.56
CA ASN A 84 -22.07 -4.81 -6.42
C ASN A 84 -21.72 -5.04 -7.90
N GLN A 85 -20.53 -4.63 -8.32
CA GLN A 85 -20.08 -4.70 -9.71
C GLN A 85 -19.25 -5.95 -10.02
N LYS A 86 -18.86 -6.71 -8.99
CA LYS A 86 -18.08 -7.95 -9.05
C LYS A 86 -16.76 -7.82 -9.82
N HIS A 87 -16.12 -6.66 -9.70
CA HIS A 87 -14.79 -6.41 -10.26
C HIS A 87 -13.78 -6.11 -9.16
N LYS A 88 -12.50 -6.25 -9.50
CA LYS A 88 -11.38 -6.00 -8.61
C LYS A 88 -10.33 -5.13 -9.31
N ILE A 89 -9.60 -4.35 -8.53
CA ILE A 89 -8.47 -3.58 -9.03
C ILE A 89 -7.45 -3.37 -7.92
N CYS A 90 -6.18 -3.27 -8.31
CA CYS A 90 -5.12 -2.88 -7.41
C CYS A 90 -4.74 -1.41 -7.64
N LEU A 91 -4.54 -0.65 -6.57
CA LEU A 91 -3.95 0.69 -6.66
C LEU A 91 -2.54 0.66 -6.09
N LYS A 92 -1.60 1.32 -6.75
CA LYS A 92 -0.23 1.45 -6.28
C LYS A 92 0.13 2.91 -6.12
N ALA A 93 0.68 3.27 -4.98
CA ALA A 93 1.25 4.59 -4.73
C ALA A 93 2.72 4.42 -4.35
N THR A 94 3.60 4.90 -5.23
CA THR A 94 5.05 4.88 -5.02
C THR A 94 5.52 6.24 -4.51
N THR A 95 6.24 6.24 -3.39
CA THR A 95 6.73 7.44 -2.71
C THR A 95 8.22 7.30 -2.43
N ASN A 96 8.90 8.43 -2.32
CA ASN A 96 10.34 8.46 -2.08
C ASN A 96 10.65 7.94 -0.66
N ARG A 97 11.73 7.15 -0.52
CA ARG A 97 12.14 6.56 0.76
C ARG A 97 12.49 7.59 1.86
N GLU A 98 13.05 8.74 1.50
CA GLU A 98 13.51 9.74 2.49
C GLU A 98 12.34 10.48 3.15
N ASN A 99 11.28 10.74 2.39
CA ASN A 99 10.06 11.37 2.89
C ASN A 99 8.82 10.64 2.36
N PRO A 100 8.58 9.39 2.83
CA PRO A 100 7.55 8.54 2.27
C PRO A 100 6.19 9.03 2.79
N ALA A 101 5.41 9.63 1.90
CA ALA A 101 4.11 10.20 2.23
C ALA A 101 3.05 9.77 1.22
N ILE A 102 1.91 9.30 1.73
CA ILE A 102 0.73 8.88 0.94
C ILE A 102 -0.52 9.49 1.59
N GLY A 103 -1.53 9.87 0.81
CA GLY A 103 -2.83 10.29 1.35
C GLY A 103 -3.56 9.13 2.04
N THR A 104 -4.04 9.32 3.27
CA THR A 104 -4.80 8.27 4.00
C THR A 104 -6.10 7.91 3.29
N THR A 105 -6.51 6.66 3.45
CA THR A 105 -7.83 6.14 3.05
C THR A 105 -8.64 5.62 4.23
N ALA A 106 -8.16 5.80 5.47
CA ALA A 106 -8.82 5.35 6.70
C ALA A 106 -10.25 5.88 6.88
N LEU A 107 -10.54 7.09 6.39
CA LEU A 107 -11.89 7.68 6.39
C LEU A 107 -12.76 7.18 5.22
N THR A 108 -12.17 6.51 4.23
CA THR A 108 -12.87 5.91 3.11
C THR A 108 -13.25 4.47 3.43
N TRP A 109 -12.28 3.61 3.76
CA TRP A 109 -12.52 2.23 4.19
C TRP A 109 -12.03 2.07 5.63
N GLY A 110 -12.93 1.71 6.55
CA GLY A 110 -12.59 1.65 7.98
C GLY A 110 -11.44 0.68 8.31
N ILE A 111 -11.29 -0.39 7.52
CA ILE A 111 -10.18 -1.35 7.68
C ILE A 111 -8.82 -0.73 7.32
N SER A 112 -8.79 0.24 6.39
CA SER A 112 -7.56 0.89 5.96
C SER A 112 -6.86 1.60 7.11
N GLY A 113 -7.58 2.04 8.15
CA GLY A 113 -6.93 2.64 9.33
C GLY A 113 -6.00 1.69 10.08
N TRP A 114 -6.26 0.38 10.05
CA TRP A 114 -5.39 -0.63 10.67
C TRP A 114 -4.25 -1.00 9.74
N LEU A 115 -4.54 -1.22 8.46
CA LEU A 115 -3.56 -1.66 7.47
C LEU A 115 -2.55 -0.55 7.10
N GLU A 116 -2.98 0.71 7.10
CA GLU A 116 -2.09 1.88 6.95
C GLU A 116 -1.13 1.99 8.15
N ARG A 117 -1.61 1.71 9.36
CA ARG A 117 -0.73 1.67 10.56
C ARG A 117 0.26 0.52 10.51
N GLU A 118 -0.14 -0.67 10.08
CA GLU A 118 0.78 -1.79 9.87
C GLU A 118 1.86 -1.43 8.84
N THR A 119 1.46 -0.85 7.71
CA THR A 119 2.39 -0.42 6.66
C THR A 119 3.34 0.67 7.16
N TYR A 120 2.84 1.62 7.97
CA TYR A 120 3.68 2.60 8.65
C TYR A 120 4.68 1.92 9.61
N ASP A 121 4.22 0.99 10.43
CA ASP A 121 5.05 0.37 11.45
C ASP A 121 6.18 -0.48 10.84
N MET A 122 5.89 -1.15 9.72
CA MET A 122 6.83 -2.06 9.07
C MET A 122 7.74 -1.41 8.02
N PHE A 123 7.23 -0.40 7.28
CA PHE A 123 7.95 0.25 6.19
C PHE A 123 8.18 1.75 6.40
N GLY A 124 7.55 2.36 7.39
CA GLY A 124 7.72 3.79 7.69
C GLY A 124 7.03 4.74 6.73
N ILE A 125 6.07 4.26 5.94
CA ILE A 125 5.26 5.13 5.07
C ILE A 125 4.31 5.97 5.91
N ILE A 126 4.34 7.29 5.75
CA ILE A 126 3.49 8.23 6.49
C ILE A 126 2.18 8.46 5.74
N PHE A 127 1.06 8.10 6.36
CA PHE A 127 -0.27 8.36 5.82
C PHE A 127 -0.79 9.73 6.28
N LYS A 128 -0.83 10.71 5.37
CA LYS A 128 -1.24 12.09 5.65
C LYS A 128 -2.72 12.15 6.02
N ASN A 129 -3.04 12.90 7.07
CA ASN A 129 -4.38 13.09 7.63
C ASN A 129 -5.01 11.82 8.25
N HIS A 130 -4.20 10.79 8.54
CA HIS A 130 -4.68 9.59 9.20
C HIS A 130 -5.14 9.90 10.64
N PRO A 131 -6.33 9.44 11.07
CA PRO A 131 -6.92 9.83 12.36
C PRO A 131 -6.15 9.34 13.59
N ASP A 132 -5.50 8.18 13.49
CA ASP A 132 -4.66 7.60 14.56
C ASP A 132 -3.38 6.99 13.98
N HIS A 133 -2.35 7.80 13.72
CA HIS A 133 -1.12 7.36 13.05
C HIS A 133 -0.01 7.00 14.04
N ARG A 134 -0.20 5.88 14.74
CA ARG A 134 0.76 5.32 15.70
C ARG A 134 1.14 3.89 15.31
N ARG A 135 2.29 3.42 15.81
CA ARG A 135 2.72 2.01 15.72
C ARG A 135 1.63 1.06 16.24
N ILE A 136 1.67 -0.19 15.80
CA ILE A 136 0.64 -1.19 16.14
C ILE A 136 1.19 -2.59 16.41
N LEU A 137 2.21 -3.02 15.68
CA LEU A 137 2.87 -4.32 15.81
C LEU A 137 4.10 -4.23 16.70
N LEU A 138 4.89 -3.17 16.53
CA LEU A 138 6.14 -2.96 17.27
C LEU A 138 5.90 -2.21 18.57
N GLU A 139 6.83 -2.42 19.49
CA GLU A 139 6.87 -1.67 20.74
C GLU A 139 7.22 -0.20 20.50
N GLU A 140 6.78 0.66 21.43
CA GLU A 140 6.93 2.12 21.31
C GLU A 140 8.38 2.58 21.22
N ASP A 141 9.31 1.83 21.84
CA ASP A 141 10.76 2.07 21.83
C ASP A 141 11.50 1.40 20.65
N TRP A 142 10.77 0.78 19.71
CA TRP A 142 11.40 0.12 18.56
C TRP A 142 11.97 1.14 17.56
N GLU A 143 13.25 1.01 17.26
CA GLU A 143 13.96 1.85 16.30
C GLU A 143 13.96 1.19 14.91
N GLY A 144 13.60 1.98 13.89
CA GLY A 144 13.57 1.52 12.49
C GLY A 144 12.28 0.81 12.06
N TYR A 145 12.39 0.09 10.93
CA TYR A 145 11.28 -0.44 10.14
C TYR A 145 11.66 -1.84 9.58
N PRO A 146 11.23 -2.93 10.23
CA PRO A 146 11.76 -4.27 10.00
C PRO A 146 11.64 -4.84 8.58
N LEU A 147 10.64 -4.40 7.81
CA LEU A 147 10.41 -4.93 6.45
C LEU A 147 11.12 -4.12 5.36
N ARG A 148 11.96 -3.14 5.74
CA ARG A 148 12.87 -2.50 4.78
C ARG A 148 14.09 -3.38 4.51
N LYS A 149 14.57 -3.35 3.27
CA LYS A 149 15.69 -4.18 2.80
C LYS A 149 17.03 -3.85 3.44
N ASP A 150 17.19 -2.63 3.93
CA ASP A 150 18.37 -2.11 4.63
C ASP A 150 18.27 -2.21 6.16
N TYR A 151 17.21 -2.83 6.67
CA TYR A 151 17.03 -2.97 8.11
C TYR A 151 17.96 -4.04 8.70
N GLU A 152 18.82 -3.62 9.62
CA GLU A 152 19.65 -4.53 10.41
C GLU A 152 18.95 -4.86 11.72
N PHE A 153 18.71 -6.15 11.96
CA PHE A 153 18.08 -6.58 13.21
C PHE A 153 19.01 -6.31 14.40
N PRO A 154 18.49 -5.68 15.48
CA PRO A 154 19.31 -5.44 16.66
C PRO A 154 19.70 -6.77 17.29
N ARG A 155 20.99 -6.94 17.59
CA ARG A 155 21.49 -8.15 18.27
C ARG A 155 20.86 -8.32 19.65
N TYR A 156 20.67 -7.22 20.36
CA TYR A 156 20.07 -7.19 21.68
C TYR A 156 18.88 -6.25 21.71
N TRP A 157 17.79 -6.69 22.32
CA TRP A 157 16.64 -5.86 22.64
C TRP A 157 16.32 -6.01 24.12
N ARG A 158 16.35 -4.90 24.87
CA ARG A 158 16.17 -4.86 26.34
C ARG A 158 17.06 -5.88 27.09
N GLY A 159 18.29 -6.08 26.60
CA GLY A 159 19.26 -7.01 27.20
C GLY A 159 19.05 -8.49 26.85
N MET A 160 18.04 -8.82 26.04
CA MET A 160 17.82 -10.17 25.51
C MET A 160 18.44 -10.26 24.11
N GLU A 161 19.17 -11.33 23.82
CA GLU A 161 19.68 -11.60 22.46
C GLU A 161 18.50 -11.99 21.56
N VAL A 162 18.32 -11.27 20.45
CA VAL A 162 17.18 -11.43 19.53
C VAL A 162 17.57 -12.23 18.29
N THR A 163 18.78 -11.99 17.78
CA THR A 163 19.38 -12.76 16.70
C THR A 163 20.46 -13.67 17.29
N PRO A 164 20.16 -14.97 17.52
CA PRO A 164 21.20 -15.93 17.85
C PRO A 164 22.25 -15.92 16.74
N GLU A 165 23.53 -16.10 17.07
CA GLU A 165 24.53 -16.45 16.07
C GLU A 165 24.05 -17.72 15.35
N GLU A 166 23.76 -17.61 14.06
CA GLU A 166 23.37 -18.75 13.24
C GLU A 166 24.55 -19.71 13.11
N ASP A 167 24.62 -20.71 13.98
CA ASP A 167 25.18 -22.02 13.65
C ASP A 167 24.01 -22.89 13.15
N TYR A 168 23.45 -22.52 11.99
CA TYR A 168 22.62 -23.45 11.24
C TYR A 168 23.57 -24.46 10.61
N GLY A 169 24.01 -25.43 11.41
CA GLY A 169 24.95 -26.47 11.03
C GLY A 169 24.75 -26.87 9.57
N THR A 170 25.65 -26.38 8.72
CA THR A 170 25.78 -26.85 7.35
C THR A 170 26.45 -28.21 7.43
N ASP A 171 25.67 -29.24 7.76
CA ASP A 171 25.99 -30.64 7.49
C ASP A 171 25.59 -31.00 6.05
#